data_AF-A0A972MWC5-F1
#
_entry.id   AF-A0A972MWC5-F1
#
_cell.length_a   1.000
_cell.length_b   1.000
_cell.length_c   1.000
_cell.angle_alpha   90.00
_cell.angle_beta   90.00
_cell.angle_gamma   90.00
#
_symmetry.space_group_name_H-M   'P 1'
#
loop_
_entity.id
_entity.type
_entity.pdbx_description
1 polymer ?
#
loop_
_entity_poly.entity_id
_entity_poly.type
_entity_poly.pdbx_seq_one_letter_code
_entity_poly.pdbx_strand_id
1 'polypeptide(L)'
;MQLKEQITHAQTLLTRVQMPILPESVLKLQTLFNREDLPDTQDIKAIVSTNPFLAGELIGIANLLSRSNLTLQKVKDIDGAILRLGTMQIKNYVLSITVKNILNATKLKQLGEHSEAIAIVAAEIALFCKNIRTDEAYLLGLMHEIGAFALCEYDAQYSQALEQSLNTLDLIHHTTLDETEIARYSTTYPTLGYVIAHTWNIPSYIAQAILLQQTPDVSKVKNTEVRSAVALLTLAHQLLNLTSLSHLPDLATDKIMQRQRAHPIVQRCQMILGLSDNEIERLKTRLFQY
;
A
#
# COMPACT_ATOMS: atom_id res chain seq x y z
N MET A 1 6.89 -3.27 -25.91
CA MET A 1 7.11 -1.83 -25.66
C MET A 1 8.14 -1.68 -24.54
N GLN A 2 9.16 -0.84 -24.71
CA GLN A 2 10.22 -0.66 -23.72
C GLN A 2 9.70 0.15 -22.52
N LEU A 3 10.21 -0.10 -21.30
CA LEU A 3 9.78 0.61 -20.08
C LEU A 3 9.87 2.15 -20.21
N LYS A 4 10.92 2.66 -20.88
CA LYS A 4 11.11 4.10 -21.10
C LYS A 4 9.96 4.72 -21.93
N GLU A 5 9.44 3.98 -22.90
CA GLU A 5 8.29 4.41 -23.71
C GLU A 5 7.04 4.46 -22.81
N GLN A 6 6.82 3.42 -22.00
CA GLN A 6 5.69 3.38 -21.05
C GLN A 6 5.71 4.57 -20.09
N ILE A 7 6.87 4.92 -19.53
CA ILE A 7 7.03 6.08 -18.64
C ILE A 7 6.68 7.39 -19.37
N THR A 8 7.07 7.52 -20.64
CA THR A 8 6.77 8.72 -21.44
C THR A 8 5.26 8.85 -21.69
N HIS A 9 4.60 7.72 -21.99
CA HIS A 9 3.15 7.67 -22.13
C HIS A 9 2.43 7.94 -20.80
N ALA A 10 2.91 7.38 -19.69
CA ALA A 10 2.40 7.63 -18.34
C ALA A 10 2.46 9.12 -17.98
N GLN A 11 3.61 9.76 -18.20
CA GLN A 11 3.77 11.20 -17.97
C GLN A 11 2.78 12.02 -18.80
N THR A 12 2.61 11.67 -20.09
CA THR A 12 1.67 12.35 -20.99
C THR A 12 0.22 12.16 -20.52
N LEU A 13 -0.16 10.94 -20.14
CA LEU A 13 -1.50 10.62 -19.66
C LEU A 13 -1.83 11.40 -18.38
N LEU A 14 -0.90 11.46 -17.43
CA LEU A 14 -1.09 12.18 -16.16
C LEU A 14 -1.33 13.68 -16.34
N THR A 15 -0.88 14.30 -17.44
CA THR A 15 -1.22 15.71 -17.75
C THR A 15 -2.70 15.92 -18.06
N ARG A 16 -3.42 14.85 -18.38
CA ARG A 16 -4.85 14.85 -18.75
C ARG A 16 -5.76 14.37 -17.61
N VAL A 17 -5.17 13.97 -16.48
CA VAL A 17 -5.88 13.48 -15.30
C VAL A 17 -5.85 14.57 -14.23
N GLN A 18 -6.97 14.79 -13.57
CA GLN A 18 -7.02 15.67 -12.39
C GLN A 18 -6.48 14.94 -11.17
N MET A 19 -5.15 14.85 -11.07
CA MET A 19 -4.51 14.34 -9.88
C MET A 19 -4.69 15.33 -8.71
N PRO A 20 -5.14 14.87 -7.53
CA PRO A 20 -5.27 15.75 -6.39
C PRO A 20 -3.90 16.29 -5.95
N ILE A 21 -3.88 17.57 -5.57
CA ILE A 21 -2.67 18.23 -5.08
C ILE A 21 -2.39 17.74 -3.66
N LEU A 22 -1.12 17.49 -3.34
CA LEU A 22 -0.71 17.16 -1.98
C LEU A 22 -1.08 18.31 -1.03
N PRO A 23 -1.75 18.03 0.11
CA PRO A 23 -2.07 19.05 1.11
C PRO A 23 -0.83 19.80 1.59
N GLU A 24 -0.98 21.08 1.92
CA GLU A 24 0.11 21.92 2.41
C GLU A 24 0.80 21.32 3.65
N SER A 25 0.04 20.63 4.50
CA SER A 25 0.56 19.90 5.65
C SER A 25 1.55 18.78 5.27
N VAL A 26 1.30 18.04 4.18
CA VAL A 26 2.23 17.03 3.66
C VAL A 26 3.52 17.70 3.19
N LEU A 27 3.41 18.78 2.42
CA LEU A 27 4.57 19.50 1.89
C LEU A 27 5.42 20.13 3.01
N LYS A 28 4.76 20.68 4.04
CA LYS A 28 5.43 21.20 5.25
C LYS A 28 6.15 20.09 6.02
N LEU A 29 5.54 18.92 6.18
CA LEU A 29 6.19 17.77 6.81
C LEU A 29 7.38 17.28 5.97
N GLN A 30 7.24 17.15 4.64
CA GLN A 30 8.37 16.78 3.78
C GLN A 30 9.53 17.77 3.93
N THR A 31 9.24 19.06 3.96
CA THR A 31 10.25 20.12 4.16
C THR A 31 10.90 20.00 5.54
N LEU A 32 10.12 19.79 6.60
CA LEU A 32 10.61 19.65 7.97
C LEU A 32 11.56 18.45 8.12
N PHE A 33 11.21 17.31 7.51
CA PHE A 33 12.00 16.07 7.61
C PHE A 33 13.20 16.01 6.67
N ASN A 34 13.33 16.96 5.75
CA ASN A 34 14.50 17.10 4.86
C ASN A 34 15.58 18.03 5.43
N ARG A 35 15.38 18.58 6.64
CA ARG A 35 16.39 19.36 7.36
C ARG A 35 17.47 18.43 7.94
N GLU A 36 18.64 18.99 8.23
CA GLU A 36 19.73 18.25 8.88
C GLU A 36 19.40 17.91 10.34
N ASP A 37 18.67 18.78 11.03
CA ASP A 37 18.25 18.58 12.40
C ASP A 37 17.08 17.60 12.52
N LEU A 38 17.03 16.87 13.63
CA LEU A 38 15.88 16.02 13.94
C LEU A 38 14.61 16.87 14.11
N PRO A 39 13.47 16.44 13.53
CA PRO A 39 12.24 17.21 13.61
C PRO A 39 11.68 17.24 15.04
N ASP A 40 11.36 18.44 15.53
CA ASP A 40 10.69 18.63 16.82
C ASP A 40 9.25 18.09 16.74
N THR A 41 8.83 17.37 17.78
CA THR A 41 7.47 16.85 17.90
C THR A 41 6.43 17.97 17.97
N GLN A 42 6.77 19.13 18.53
CA GLN A 42 5.89 20.30 18.56
C GLN A 42 5.66 20.87 17.16
N ASP A 43 6.69 20.93 16.32
CA ASP A 43 6.55 21.37 14.92
C ASP A 43 5.67 20.41 14.12
N ILE A 44 5.89 19.10 14.28
CA ILE A 44 5.05 18.06 13.65
C ILE A 44 3.59 18.23 14.07
N LYS A 45 3.35 18.37 15.38
CA LYS A 45 2.00 18.57 15.92
C LYS A 45 1.36 19.83 15.34
N ALA A 46 2.08 20.95 15.34
CA ALA A 46 1.58 22.22 14.79
C ALA A 46 1.17 22.07 13.31
N ILE A 47 1.97 21.36 12.51
CA ILE A 47 1.66 21.11 11.10
C ILE A 47 0.42 20.20 10.97
N VAL A 48 0.37 19.06 11.68
CA VAL A 48 -0.76 18.12 11.59
C VAL A 48 -2.06 18.75 12.10
N SER A 49 -1.99 19.57 13.15
CA SER A 49 -3.15 20.27 13.73
C SER A 49 -3.79 21.30 12.80
N THR A 50 -3.11 21.74 11.74
CA THR A 50 -3.70 22.65 10.74
C THR A 50 -4.85 22.00 9.95
N ASN A 51 -4.92 20.67 9.96
CA ASN A 51 -5.96 19.90 9.28
C ASN A 51 -6.59 18.88 10.25
N PRO A 52 -7.79 19.16 10.79
CA PRO A 52 -8.47 18.27 11.72
C PRO A 52 -8.73 16.85 11.18
N PHE A 53 -8.93 16.73 9.85
CA PHE A 53 -9.10 15.42 9.21
C PHE A 53 -7.81 14.59 9.29
N LEU A 54 -6.66 15.18 8.97
CA LEU A 54 -5.37 14.49 9.09
C LEU A 54 -5.05 14.12 10.54
N ALA A 55 -5.36 15.00 11.50
CA ALA A 55 -5.18 14.72 12.92
C ALA A 55 -6.04 13.52 13.38
N GLY A 56 -7.32 13.50 12.99
CA GLY A 56 -8.24 12.40 13.31
C GLY A 56 -7.80 11.08 12.70
N GLU A 57 -7.45 11.07 11.41
CA GLU A 57 -6.99 9.88 10.70
C GLU A 57 -5.65 9.37 11.28
N LEU A 58 -4.73 10.25 11.68
CA LEU A 58 -3.45 9.84 12.30
C LEU A 58 -3.69 9.12 13.64
N ILE A 59 -4.59 9.63 14.47
CA ILE A 59 -5.03 8.95 15.70
C ILE A 59 -5.71 7.62 15.37
N GLY A 60 -6.51 7.59 14.30
CA GLY A 60 -7.14 6.39 13.76
C GLY A 60 -6.12 5.31 13.43
N ILE A 61 -5.11 5.63 12.62
CA ILE A 61 -4.02 4.73 12.23
C ILE A 61 -3.25 4.23 13.45
N ALA A 62 -2.90 5.12 14.38
CA ALA A 62 -2.19 4.74 15.62
C ALA A 62 -2.94 3.68 16.42
N ASN A 63 -4.27 3.81 16.52
CA ASN A 63 -5.12 2.83 17.17
C ASN A 63 -5.32 1.56 16.33
N LEU A 64 -5.45 1.71 15.02
CA LEU A 64 -5.65 0.60 14.09
C LEU A 64 -4.45 -0.35 14.13
N LEU A 65 -3.24 0.14 13.85
CA LEU A 65 -2.02 -0.68 13.79
C LEU A 65 -1.60 -1.25 15.16
N SER A 66 -2.22 -0.79 16.24
CA SER A 66 -2.00 -1.30 17.59
C SER A 66 -3.11 -2.24 18.08
N ARG A 67 -4.16 -2.47 17.29
CA ARG A 67 -5.37 -3.20 17.71
C ARG A 67 -5.06 -4.61 18.20
N SER A 68 -4.13 -5.26 17.53
CA SER A 68 -3.64 -6.61 17.84
C SER A 68 -2.79 -6.68 19.12
N ASN A 69 -2.52 -5.54 19.78
CA ASN A 69 -1.90 -5.49 21.10
C ASN A 69 -2.89 -4.96 22.15
N LEU A 70 -3.63 -5.90 22.75
CA LEU A 70 -4.71 -5.65 23.72
C LEU A 70 -4.26 -4.95 25.01
N THR A 71 -2.96 -4.86 25.28
CA THR A 71 -2.42 -4.21 26.49
C THR A 71 -2.26 -2.71 26.34
N LEU A 72 -2.28 -2.19 25.10
CA LEU A 72 -2.06 -0.78 24.83
C LEU A 72 -3.35 0.03 25.02
N GLN A 73 -3.24 1.13 25.76
CA GLN A 73 -4.35 2.08 25.86
C GLN A 73 -4.64 2.74 24.52
N LYS A 74 -5.92 3.10 24.32
CA LYS A 74 -6.39 3.83 23.15
C LYS A 74 -5.78 5.23 23.11
N VAL A 75 -5.16 5.58 21.99
CA VAL A 75 -4.63 6.91 21.68
C VAL A 75 -5.81 7.87 21.46
N LYS A 76 -5.74 9.07 22.06
CA LYS A 76 -6.83 10.07 22.04
C LYS A 76 -6.42 11.42 21.46
N ASP A 77 -5.13 11.65 21.25
CA ASP A 77 -4.58 12.93 20.82
C ASP A 77 -3.38 12.73 19.88
N ILE A 78 -2.93 13.84 19.28
CA ILE A 78 -1.82 13.84 18.31
C ILE A 78 -0.51 13.46 19.00
N ASP A 79 -0.26 13.93 20.23
CA ASP A 79 0.96 13.60 20.97
C ASP A 79 1.06 12.09 21.22
N GLY A 80 -0.03 11.46 21.63
CA GLY A 80 -0.11 10.00 21.79
C GLY A 80 0.05 9.25 20.47
N ALA A 81 -0.43 9.82 19.36
CA ALA A 81 -0.24 9.23 18.03
C ALA A 81 1.23 9.30 17.60
N ILE A 82 1.88 10.45 17.81
CA ILE A 82 3.32 10.64 17.55
C ILE A 82 4.14 9.67 18.40
N LEU A 83 3.83 9.55 19.69
CA LEU A 83 4.51 8.63 20.59
C LEU A 83 4.33 7.17 20.17
N ARG A 84 3.12 6.78 19.74
CA ARG A 84 2.81 5.39 19.35
C ARG A 84 3.45 5.00 18.02
N LEU A 85 3.35 5.87 17.02
CA LEU A 85 3.79 5.61 15.66
C LEU A 85 5.28 5.89 15.47
N GLY A 86 5.83 6.76 16.31
CA GLY A 86 7.20 7.24 16.25
C GLY A 86 7.33 8.52 15.42
N THR A 87 8.10 9.49 15.92
CA THR A 87 8.31 10.81 15.30
C THR A 87 8.80 10.70 13.86
N MET A 88 9.77 9.81 13.59
CA MET A 88 10.39 9.67 12.27
C MET A 88 9.48 9.05 11.22
N GLN A 89 8.34 8.49 11.64
CA GLN A 89 7.39 7.76 10.80
C GLN A 89 6.21 8.63 10.35
N ILE A 90 5.96 9.75 11.03
CA ILE A 90 4.73 10.54 10.83
C ILE A 90 4.56 11.04 9.40
N LYS A 91 5.63 11.44 8.72
CA LYS A 91 5.54 11.89 7.32
C LYS A 91 4.92 10.82 6.40
N ASN A 92 5.25 9.55 6.61
CA ASN A 92 4.80 8.44 5.77
C ASN A 92 3.33 8.12 6.07
N TYR A 93 2.91 8.17 7.34
CA TYR A 93 1.50 8.01 7.71
C TYR A 93 0.64 9.17 7.21
N VAL A 94 1.11 10.41 7.28
CA VAL A 94 0.35 11.56 6.77
C VAL A 94 0.24 11.53 5.24
N LEU A 95 1.29 11.11 4.55
CA LEU A 95 1.22 10.86 3.10
C LEU A 95 0.24 9.72 2.78
N SER A 96 0.27 8.64 3.56
CA SER A 96 -0.65 7.51 3.44
C SER A 96 -2.12 7.96 3.59
N ILE A 97 -2.44 8.77 4.60
CA ILE A 97 -3.80 9.32 4.77
C ILE A 97 -4.23 10.13 3.53
N THR A 98 -3.30 10.91 2.96
CA THR A 98 -3.56 11.67 1.74
C THR A 98 -3.89 10.75 0.57
N VAL A 99 -3.10 9.70 0.36
CA VAL A 99 -3.36 8.68 -0.69
C VAL A 99 -4.71 8.01 -0.48
N LYS A 100 -4.99 7.56 0.75
CA LYS A 100 -6.28 6.95 1.11
C LYS A 100 -7.44 7.86 0.76
N ASN A 101 -7.36 9.15 1.10
CA ASN A 101 -8.40 10.11 0.78
C ASN A 101 -8.59 10.29 -0.74
N ILE A 102 -7.50 10.26 -1.51
CA ILE A 102 -7.55 10.33 -2.98
C ILE A 102 -8.24 9.10 -3.56
N LEU A 103 -7.86 7.90 -3.11
CA LEU A 103 -8.47 6.65 -3.57
C LEU A 103 -9.95 6.57 -3.20
N ASN A 104 -10.32 7.03 -2.00
CA ASN A 104 -11.70 7.09 -1.53
C ASN A 104 -12.55 8.17 -2.22
N ALA A 105 -11.93 9.18 -2.83
CA ALA A 105 -12.64 10.20 -3.59
C ALA A 105 -13.10 9.71 -4.98
N THR A 106 -12.60 8.56 -5.43
CA THR A 106 -13.08 7.94 -6.67
C THR A 106 -14.52 7.46 -6.53
N LYS A 107 -15.17 7.23 -7.68
CA LYS A 107 -16.43 6.49 -7.72
C LYS A 107 -16.27 5.01 -7.32
N LEU A 108 -15.03 4.50 -7.25
CA LEU A 108 -14.71 3.12 -6.91
C LEU A 108 -14.26 3.01 -5.45
N LYS A 109 -15.23 3.06 -4.53
CA LYS A 109 -14.97 2.90 -3.09
C LYS A 109 -14.16 1.63 -2.77
N GLN A 110 -14.38 0.56 -3.53
CA GLN A 110 -13.68 -0.72 -3.39
C GLN A 110 -12.17 -0.60 -3.61
N LEU A 111 -11.70 0.33 -4.45
CA LEU A 111 -10.26 0.54 -4.70
C LEU A 111 -9.56 1.05 -3.44
N GLY A 112 -10.14 2.06 -2.80
CA GLY A 112 -9.61 2.60 -1.55
C GLY A 112 -9.67 1.61 -0.40
N GLU A 113 -10.76 0.85 -0.30
CA GLU A 113 -10.92 -0.23 0.69
C GLU A 113 -9.88 -1.35 0.50
N HIS A 114 -9.62 -1.76 -0.74
CA HIS A 114 -8.60 -2.77 -1.06
C HIS A 114 -7.19 -2.27 -0.70
N SER A 115 -6.83 -1.08 -1.17
CA SER A 115 -5.54 -0.46 -0.86
C SER A 115 -5.32 -0.26 0.64
N GLU A 116 -6.35 0.14 1.41
CA GLU A 116 -6.24 0.24 2.88
C GLU A 116 -6.06 -1.13 3.53
N ALA A 117 -6.79 -2.16 3.09
CA ALA A 117 -6.63 -3.51 3.60
C ALA A 117 -5.22 -4.06 3.34
N ILE A 118 -4.68 -3.86 2.13
CA ILE A 118 -3.30 -4.24 1.79
C ILE A 118 -2.29 -3.48 2.65
N ALA A 119 -2.49 -2.19 2.90
CA ALA A 119 -1.61 -1.40 3.77
C ALA A 119 -1.57 -1.89 5.22
N ILE A 120 -2.73 -2.25 5.78
CA ILE A 120 -2.81 -2.84 7.12
C ILE A 120 -2.05 -4.17 7.16
N VAL A 121 -2.30 -5.05 6.20
CA VAL A 121 -1.64 -6.36 6.13
C VAL A 121 -0.13 -6.20 5.95
N ALA A 122 0.31 -5.30 5.06
CA ALA A 122 1.73 -5.02 4.84
C ALA A 122 2.41 -4.48 6.12
N ALA A 123 1.75 -3.57 6.84
CA ALA A 123 2.26 -3.04 8.10
C ALA A 123 2.36 -4.13 9.19
N GLU A 124 1.39 -5.03 9.27
CA GLU A 124 1.42 -6.18 10.18
C GLU A 124 2.56 -7.14 9.82
N ILE A 125 2.76 -7.47 8.54
CA ILE A 125 3.90 -8.29 8.10
C ILE A 125 5.24 -7.62 8.46
N ALA A 126 5.34 -6.30 8.28
CA ALA A 126 6.56 -5.56 8.56
C ALA A 126 7.00 -5.63 10.04
N LEU A 127 6.07 -5.85 10.99
CA LEU A 127 6.42 -6.07 12.41
C LEU A 127 7.31 -7.30 12.65
N PHE A 128 7.28 -8.27 11.74
CA PHE A 128 8.09 -9.50 11.79
C PHE A 128 9.31 -9.44 10.87
N CYS A 129 9.45 -8.37 10.09
CA CYS A 129 10.56 -8.17 9.17
C CYS A 129 11.67 -7.34 9.85
N LYS A 130 12.94 -7.72 9.67
CA LYS A 130 14.07 -6.97 10.25
C LYS A 130 14.38 -5.66 9.54
N ASN A 131 14.12 -5.59 8.23
CA ASN A 131 14.63 -4.52 7.35
C ASN A 131 13.51 -3.72 6.67
N ILE A 132 12.27 -3.82 7.15
CA ILE A 132 11.13 -3.10 6.58
C ILE A 132 10.46 -2.35 7.71
N ARG A 133 10.34 -1.03 7.56
CA ARG A 133 9.63 -0.22 8.55
C ARG A 133 8.11 -0.30 8.31
N THR A 134 7.34 -0.29 9.39
CA THR A 134 5.88 -0.41 9.34
C THR A 134 5.21 0.75 8.60
N ASP A 135 5.74 1.97 8.73
CA ASP A 135 5.23 3.16 8.06
C ASP A 135 5.46 3.15 6.54
N GLU A 136 6.59 2.60 6.11
CA GLU A 136 6.93 2.43 4.70
C GLU A 136 6.12 1.30 4.06
N ALA A 137 5.91 0.20 4.81
CA ALA A 137 5.03 -0.89 4.42
C ALA A 137 3.57 -0.44 4.25
N TYR A 138 3.06 0.33 5.21
CA TYR A 138 1.73 0.92 5.15
C TYR A 138 1.59 1.87 3.95
N LEU A 139 2.58 2.75 3.74
CA LEU A 139 2.61 3.65 2.59
C LEU A 139 2.64 2.89 1.26
N LEU A 140 3.48 1.86 1.14
CA LEU A 140 3.55 1.02 -0.06
C LEU A 140 2.20 0.39 -0.36
N GLY A 141 1.54 -0.20 0.65
CA GLY A 141 0.24 -0.83 0.46
C GLY A 141 -0.86 0.15 0.03
N LEU A 142 -0.87 1.39 0.53
CA LEU A 142 -1.85 2.38 0.04
C LEU A 142 -1.51 2.93 -1.34
N MET A 143 -0.22 3.08 -1.65
CA MET A 143 0.24 3.66 -2.91
C MET A 143 0.18 2.72 -4.10
N HIS A 144 0.13 1.40 -3.87
CA HIS A 144 0.35 0.42 -4.94
C HIS A 144 -0.63 0.53 -6.12
N GLU A 145 -1.87 0.97 -5.87
CA GLU A 145 -2.91 1.14 -6.87
C GLU A 145 -3.18 2.60 -7.26
N ILE A 146 -2.33 3.55 -6.86
CA ILE A 146 -2.56 4.97 -7.22
C ILE A 146 -2.55 5.22 -8.73
N GLY A 147 -1.89 4.37 -9.51
CA GLY A 147 -1.96 4.44 -10.97
C GLY A 147 -3.29 3.93 -11.54
N ALA A 148 -3.97 3.01 -10.85
CA ALA A 148 -5.30 2.54 -11.25
C ALA A 148 -6.32 3.66 -11.05
N PHE A 149 -6.21 4.42 -9.95
CA PHE A 149 -6.94 5.68 -9.75
C PHE A 149 -6.78 6.60 -10.97
N ALA A 150 -5.55 6.83 -11.43
CA ALA A 150 -5.30 7.73 -12.55
C ALA A 150 -5.96 7.24 -13.85
N LEU A 151 -5.98 5.92 -14.08
CA LEU A 151 -6.70 5.33 -15.22
C LEU A 151 -8.22 5.42 -15.08
N CYS A 152 -8.78 5.27 -13.87
CA CYS A 152 -10.21 5.46 -13.63
C CYS A 152 -10.66 6.90 -13.90
N GLU A 153 -9.86 7.88 -13.50
CA GLU A 153 -10.11 9.30 -13.79
C GLU A 153 -9.91 9.65 -15.27
N TYR A 154 -9.01 8.94 -15.96
CA TYR A 154 -8.77 9.13 -17.39
C TYR A 154 -9.87 8.49 -18.26
N ASP A 155 -10.36 7.31 -17.87
CA ASP A 155 -11.22 6.47 -18.70
C ASP A 155 -12.30 5.74 -17.88
N ALA A 156 -13.55 6.14 -18.07
CA ALA A 156 -14.69 5.53 -17.39
C ALA A 156 -14.88 4.04 -17.71
N GLN A 157 -14.44 3.55 -18.87
CA GLN A 157 -14.52 2.11 -19.19
C GLN A 157 -13.50 1.30 -18.40
N TYR A 158 -12.33 1.87 -18.09
CA TYR A 158 -11.38 1.25 -17.17
C TYR A 158 -11.99 1.10 -15.78
N SER A 159 -12.65 2.15 -15.29
CA SER A 159 -13.35 2.11 -14.01
C SER A 159 -14.38 0.98 -13.94
N GLN A 160 -15.17 0.77 -15.00
CA GLN A 160 -16.15 -0.32 -15.07
C GLN A 160 -15.49 -1.71 -15.10
N ALA A 161 -14.42 -1.87 -15.87
CA ALA A 161 -13.68 -3.13 -15.95
C ALA A 161 -13.02 -3.49 -14.61
N LEU A 162 -12.46 -2.48 -13.91
CA LEU A 162 -11.85 -2.66 -12.60
C LEU A 162 -12.90 -3.05 -11.55
N GLU A 163 -14.05 -2.38 -11.53
CA GLU A 163 -15.17 -2.73 -10.63
C GLU A 163 -15.64 -4.18 -10.82
N GLN A 164 -15.75 -4.64 -12.08
CA GLN A 164 -16.08 -6.04 -12.37
C GLN A 164 -15.01 -7.00 -11.84
N SER A 165 -13.74 -6.67 -12.01
CA SER A 165 -12.62 -7.49 -11.53
C SER A 165 -12.52 -7.55 -10.01
N LEU A 166 -12.79 -6.45 -9.30
CA LEU A 166 -12.76 -6.40 -7.83
C LEU A 166 -13.88 -7.26 -7.23
N ASN A 167 -15.03 -7.33 -7.89
CA ASN A 167 -16.19 -8.10 -7.45
C ASN A 167 -16.05 -9.63 -7.63
N THR A 168 -15.17 -10.10 -8.53
CA THR A 168 -15.02 -11.55 -8.79
C THR A 168 -13.97 -12.24 -7.91
N LEU A 169 -13.37 -11.55 -6.92
CA LEU A 169 -12.28 -12.06 -6.09
C LEU A 169 -11.05 -12.55 -6.88
N ASP A 170 -10.96 -12.28 -8.18
CA ASP A 170 -9.80 -12.57 -9.06
C ASP A 170 -8.68 -11.54 -8.88
N LEU A 171 -8.49 -11.06 -7.65
CA LEU A 171 -7.49 -10.07 -7.23
C LEU A 171 -6.04 -10.53 -7.43
N ILE A 172 -5.83 -11.82 -7.76
CA ILE A 172 -4.51 -12.42 -7.95
C ILE A 172 -4.07 -12.34 -9.42
N HIS A 173 -4.98 -12.08 -10.36
CA HIS A 173 -4.70 -12.18 -11.80
C HIS A 173 -4.95 -10.86 -12.54
N HIS A 174 -4.36 -9.76 -12.06
CA HIS A 174 -4.25 -8.51 -12.81
C HIS A 174 -3.42 -8.62 -14.10
N THR A 175 -2.84 -9.79 -14.41
CA THR A 175 -2.10 -10.06 -15.66
C THR A 175 -2.93 -9.81 -16.93
N THR A 176 -4.25 -9.99 -16.88
CA THR A 176 -5.13 -9.66 -18.01
C THR A 176 -5.30 -8.15 -18.19
N LEU A 177 -5.19 -7.36 -17.12
CA LEU A 177 -5.29 -5.91 -17.20
C LEU A 177 -4.07 -5.32 -17.91
N ASP A 178 -2.86 -5.81 -17.62
CA ASP A 178 -1.61 -5.28 -18.21
C ASP A 178 -1.61 -5.27 -19.74
N GLU A 179 -2.02 -6.38 -20.37
CA GLU A 179 -2.07 -6.46 -21.84
C GLU A 179 -3.10 -5.50 -22.42
N THR A 180 -4.26 -5.37 -21.76
CA THR A 180 -5.32 -4.43 -22.17
C THR A 180 -4.91 -2.97 -21.96
N GLU A 181 -4.20 -2.67 -20.88
CA GLU A 181 -3.68 -1.34 -20.55
C GLU A 181 -2.61 -0.92 -21.54
N ILE A 182 -1.67 -1.82 -21.86
CA ILE A 182 -0.63 -1.57 -22.86
C ILE A 182 -1.29 -1.31 -24.23
N ALA A 183 -2.26 -2.11 -24.64
CA ALA A 183 -2.95 -1.96 -25.91
C ALA A 183 -3.75 -0.64 -26.00
N ARG A 184 -4.35 -0.19 -24.89
CA ARG A 184 -5.26 0.96 -24.88
C ARG A 184 -4.58 2.28 -24.54
N TYR A 185 -3.61 2.28 -23.63
CA TYR A 185 -2.99 3.47 -23.06
C TYR A 185 -1.49 3.58 -23.34
N SER A 186 -0.87 2.53 -23.90
CA SER A 186 0.59 2.46 -24.06
C SER A 186 1.36 2.67 -22.75
N THR A 187 0.74 2.31 -21.62
CA THR A 187 1.31 2.29 -20.28
C THR A 187 0.46 1.36 -19.41
N THR A 188 0.96 1.01 -18.22
CA THR A 188 0.22 0.24 -17.21
C THR A 188 -0.02 1.06 -15.95
N TYR A 189 -0.95 0.62 -15.10
CA TYR A 189 -1.21 1.25 -13.82
C TYR A 189 0.01 1.23 -12.86
N PRO A 190 0.86 0.19 -12.79
CA PRO A 190 2.09 0.24 -11.99
C PRO A 190 3.07 1.29 -12.51
N THR A 191 3.14 1.48 -13.84
CA THR A 191 3.99 2.52 -14.44
C THR A 191 3.49 3.92 -14.09
N LEU A 192 2.17 4.14 -14.12
CA LEU A 192 1.57 5.39 -13.66
C LEU A 192 1.83 5.62 -12.16
N GLY A 193 1.65 4.60 -11.33
CA GLY A 193 1.94 4.64 -9.90
C GLY A 193 3.41 4.98 -9.60
N TYR A 194 4.35 4.42 -10.37
CA TYR A 194 5.77 4.77 -10.30
C TYR A 194 6.03 6.25 -10.60
N VAL A 195 5.42 6.80 -11.66
CA VAL A 195 5.58 8.22 -12.04
C VAL A 195 4.99 9.14 -10.97
N ILE A 196 3.81 8.80 -10.44
CA ILE A 196 3.18 9.56 -9.35
C ILE A 196 4.07 9.54 -8.10
N ALA A 197 4.54 8.35 -7.69
CA ALA A 197 5.40 8.20 -6.52
C ALA A 197 6.71 8.98 -6.65
N HIS A 198 7.35 8.98 -7.83
CA HIS A 198 8.53 9.80 -8.10
C HIS A 198 8.22 11.30 -8.00
N THR A 199 7.08 11.73 -8.55
CA THR A 199 6.66 13.14 -8.51
C THR A 199 6.42 13.62 -7.08
N TRP A 200 5.99 12.74 -6.20
CA TRP A 200 5.73 13.04 -4.78
C TRP A 200 6.95 12.87 -3.87
N ASN A 201 8.14 12.68 -4.44
CA ASN A 201 9.40 12.47 -3.71
C ASN A 201 9.34 11.28 -2.73
N ILE A 202 8.62 10.22 -3.10
CA ILE A 202 8.63 8.96 -2.35
C ILE A 202 9.99 8.26 -2.54
N PRO A 203 10.53 7.58 -1.52
CA PRO A 203 11.78 6.83 -1.64
C PRO A 203 11.80 5.93 -2.87
N SER A 204 12.91 5.99 -3.63
CA SER A 204 13.01 5.34 -4.95
C SER A 204 12.74 3.83 -4.89
N TYR A 205 13.12 3.14 -3.81
CA TYR A 205 12.88 1.70 -3.70
C TYR A 205 11.39 1.36 -3.55
N ILE A 206 10.59 2.21 -2.85
CA ILE A 206 9.13 2.06 -2.76
C ILE A 206 8.52 2.30 -4.14
N ALA A 207 8.91 3.36 -4.82
CA ALA A 207 8.39 3.67 -6.15
C ALA A 207 8.73 2.55 -7.17
N GLN A 208 9.94 1.98 -7.11
CA GLN A 208 10.33 0.80 -7.89
C GLN A 208 9.53 -0.44 -7.50
N ALA A 209 9.19 -0.63 -6.22
CA ALA A 209 8.34 -1.73 -5.79
C ALA A 209 6.92 -1.62 -6.37
N ILE A 210 6.35 -0.41 -6.42
CA ILE A 210 5.08 -0.14 -7.12
C ILE A 210 5.20 -0.52 -8.59
N LEU A 211 6.27 -0.11 -9.29
CA LEU A 211 6.48 -0.47 -10.70
C LEU A 211 6.53 -1.99 -10.93
N LEU A 212 7.18 -2.71 -10.01
CA LEU A 212 7.48 -4.13 -10.13
C LEU A 212 6.46 -5.03 -9.40
N GLN A 213 5.34 -4.48 -8.91
CA GLN A 213 4.40 -5.18 -8.04
C GLN A 213 3.78 -6.44 -8.65
N GLN A 214 3.70 -6.53 -9.98
CA GLN A 214 3.19 -7.69 -10.72
C GLN A 214 4.30 -8.63 -11.22
N THR A 215 5.55 -8.48 -10.75
CA THR A 215 6.65 -9.35 -11.18
C THR A 215 6.36 -10.81 -10.81
N PRO A 216 6.23 -11.74 -11.78
CA PRO A 216 5.82 -13.12 -11.47
C PRO A 216 6.83 -13.87 -10.59
N ASP A 217 8.12 -13.58 -10.78
CA ASP A 217 9.20 -14.14 -9.97
C ASP A 217 9.97 -13.02 -9.26
N VAL A 218 9.49 -12.71 -8.05
CA VAL A 218 10.06 -11.68 -7.17
C VAL A 218 11.56 -11.88 -6.92
N SER A 219 12.08 -13.12 -7.01
CA SER A 219 13.49 -13.38 -6.79
C SER A 219 14.43 -12.84 -7.87
N LYS A 220 13.89 -12.52 -9.05
CA LYS A 220 14.64 -11.89 -10.14
C LYS A 220 14.86 -10.40 -9.94
N VAL A 221 14.19 -9.78 -8.97
CA VAL A 221 14.41 -8.38 -8.61
C VAL A 221 15.81 -8.24 -8.01
N LYS A 222 16.72 -7.51 -8.67
CA LYS A 222 18.14 -7.46 -8.31
C LYS A 222 18.40 -6.71 -7.01
N ASN A 223 17.84 -5.51 -6.87
CA ASN A 223 18.00 -4.69 -5.69
C ASN A 223 17.28 -5.34 -4.49
N THR A 224 17.99 -5.51 -3.37
CA THR A 224 17.46 -6.23 -2.20
C THR A 224 16.30 -5.50 -1.52
N GLU A 225 16.37 -4.18 -1.37
CA GLU A 225 15.30 -3.38 -0.75
C GLU A 225 14.03 -3.42 -1.60
N VAL A 226 14.18 -3.23 -2.91
CA VAL A 226 13.06 -3.34 -3.87
C VAL A 226 12.48 -4.76 -3.85
N ARG A 227 13.33 -5.79 -3.84
CA ARG A 227 12.90 -7.19 -3.79
C ARG A 227 12.11 -7.50 -2.53
N SER A 228 12.57 -7.01 -1.37
CA SER A 228 11.86 -7.16 -0.10
C SER A 228 10.52 -6.42 -0.10
N ALA A 229 10.47 -5.20 -0.65
CA ALA A 229 9.22 -4.43 -0.77
C ALA A 229 8.20 -5.10 -1.72
N VAL A 230 8.65 -5.63 -2.87
CA VAL A 230 7.76 -6.40 -3.77
C VAL A 230 7.29 -7.69 -3.09
N ALA A 231 8.17 -8.43 -2.42
CA ALA A 231 7.80 -9.64 -1.70
C ALA A 231 6.79 -9.38 -0.57
N LEU A 232 6.95 -8.26 0.14
CA LEU A 232 6.01 -7.80 1.15
C LEU A 232 4.62 -7.57 0.56
N LEU A 233 4.55 -6.81 -0.53
CA LEU A 233 3.30 -6.49 -1.21
C LEU A 233 2.62 -7.77 -1.75
N THR A 234 3.37 -8.62 -2.43
CA THR A 234 2.88 -9.92 -2.92
C THR A 234 2.36 -10.78 -1.77
N LEU A 235 3.08 -10.88 -0.65
CA LEU A 235 2.62 -11.63 0.52
C LEU A 235 1.35 -11.02 1.13
N ALA A 236 1.25 -9.70 1.17
CA ALA A 236 0.07 -9.01 1.67
C ALA A 236 -1.18 -9.34 0.85
N HIS A 237 -1.09 -9.32 -0.48
CA HIS A 237 -2.19 -9.77 -1.36
C HIS A 237 -2.59 -11.23 -1.08
N GLN A 238 -1.62 -12.13 -0.94
CA GLN A 238 -1.91 -13.54 -0.67
C GLN A 238 -2.59 -13.74 0.70
N LEU A 239 -2.15 -13.03 1.74
CA LEU A 239 -2.75 -13.13 3.06
C LEU A 239 -4.15 -12.49 3.13
N LEU A 240 -4.38 -11.37 2.44
CA LEU A 240 -5.71 -10.73 2.40
C LEU A 240 -6.74 -11.60 1.67
N ASN A 241 -6.34 -12.31 0.62
CA ASN A 241 -7.22 -13.25 -0.06
C ASN A 241 -7.61 -14.42 0.84
N LEU A 242 -6.68 -14.91 1.66
CA LEU A 242 -6.96 -15.98 2.64
C LEU A 242 -7.95 -15.55 3.73
N THR A 243 -7.85 -14.31 4.23
CA THR A 243 -8.80 -13.81 5.24
C THR A 243 -10.18 -13.59 4.64
N SER A 244 -10.27 -13.01 3.44
CA SER A 244 -11.53 -12.81 2.72
C SER A 244 -12.28 -14.13 2.47
N LEU A 245 -11.56 -15.23 2.23
CA LEU A 245 -12.13 -16.57 2.02
C LEU A 245 -12.65 -17.22 3.31
N SER A 246 -12.16 -16.83 4.49
CA SER A 246 -12.54 -17.44 5.77
C SER A 246 -14.00 -17.19 6.18
N HIS A 247 -14.69 -16.25 5.52
CA HIS A 247 -16.11 -15.98 5.72
C HIS A 247 -17.04 -16.90 4.90
N LEU A 248 -16.50 -17.87 4.14
CA LEU A 248 -17.27 -18.81 3.30
C LEU A 248 -17.44 -20.20 3.97
N PRO A 249 -18.52 -20.97 3.66
CA PRO A 249 -18.81 -22.26 4.30
C PRO A 249 -17.70 -23.34 4.16
N ASP A 250 -17.48 -24.09 5.25
CA ASP A 250 -16.26 -24.85 5.61
C ASP A 250 -15.63 -25.80 4.56
N LEU A 251 -16.40 -26.59 3.80
CA LEU A 251 -15.82 -27.74 3.07
C LEU A 251 -15.00 -27.39 1.81
N ALA A 252 -15.27 -26.26 1.17
CA ALA A 252 -14.48 -25.77 0.02
C ALA A 252 -13.32 -24.88 0.48
N THR A 253 -13.55 -24.12 1.55
CA THR A 253 -12.62 -23.15 2.14
C THR A 253 -11.33 -23.84 2.61
N ASP A 254 -11.42 -24.97 3.29
CA ASP A 254 -10.23 -25.70 3.79
C ASP A 254 -9.29 -26.17 2.67
N LYS A 255 -9.84 -26.68 1.56
CA LYS A 255 -9.02 -27.15 0.42
C LYS A 255 -8.40 -25.99 -0.35
N ILE A 256 -9.11 -24.87 -0.50
CA ILE A 256 -8.61 -23.66 -1.16
C ILE A 256 -7.51 -23.00 -0.29
N MET A 257 -7.76 -22.88 1.01
CA MET A 257 -6.78 -22.37 1.97
C MET A 257 -5.53 -23.25 2.04
N GLN A 258 -5.65 -24.59 2.02
CA GLN A 258 -4.49 -25.49 1.97
C GLN A 258 -3.70 -25.34 0.67
N ARG A 259 -4.37 -25.19 -0.49
CA ARG A 259 -3.69 -24.96 -1.78
C ARG A 259 -2.98 -23.61 -1.83
N GLN A 260 -3.57 -22.55 -1.31
CA GLN A 260 -2.93 -21.23 -1.24
C GLN A 260 -1.78 -21.20 -0.21
N ARG A 261 -1.89 -21.92 0.93
CA ARG A 261 -0.77 -22.10 1.89
C ARG A 261 0.44 -22.77 1.26
N ALA A 262 0.20 -23.72 0.36
CA ALA A 262 1.26 -24.42 -0.38
C ALA A 262 1.71 -23.68 -1.66
N HIS A 263 1.19 -22.47 -1.92
CA HIS A 263 1.52 -21.76 -3.15
C HIS A 263 3.01 -21.37 -3.14
N PRO A 264 3.80 -21.75 -4.16
CA PRO A 264 5.24 -21.50 -4.19
C PRO A 264 5.62 -20.03 -3.98
N ILE A 265 4.75 -19.10 -4.38
CA ILE A 265 4.97 -17.65 -4.20
C ILE A 265 4.98 -17.23 -2.73
N VAL A 266 4.16 -17.85 -1.86
CA VAL A 266 4.09 -17.51 -0.43
C VAL A 266 5.39 -17.93 0.25
N GLN A 267 5.85 -19.16 0.01
CA GLN A 267 7.12 -19.67 0.52
C GLN A 267 8.31 -18.83 0.03
N ARG A 268 8.30 -18.41 -1.24
CA ARG A 268 9.34 -17.53 -1.81
C ARG A 268 9.37 -16.18 -1.10
N CYS A 269 8.20 -15.57 -0.86
CA CYS A 269 8.10 -14.29 -0.16
C CYS A 269 8.53 -14.42 1.30
N GLN A 270 8.10 -15.48 2.01
CA GLN A 270 8.57 -15.78 3.37
C GLN A 270 10.10 -15.85 3.44
N MET A 271 10.73 -16.58 2.52
CA MET A 271 12.19 -16.71 2.46
C MET A 271 12.88 -15.37 2.22
N ILE A 272 12.37 -14.55 1.29
CA ILE A 272 12.92 -13.21 0.99
C ILE A 272 12.79 -12.27 2.20
N LEU A 273 11.66 -12.35 2.91
CA LEU A 273 11.36 -11.50 4.07
C LEU A 273 12.00 -12.02 5.37
N GLY A 274 12.52 -13.26 5.36
CA GLY A 274 13.10 -13.91 6.53
C GLY A 274 12.06 -14.35 7.57
N LEU A 275 10.83 -14.65 7.14
CA LEU A 275 9.72 -15.05 8.01
C LEU A 275 9.67 -16.57 8.17
N SER A 276 9.57 -17.02 9.41
CA SER A 276 9.29 -18.42 9.76
C SER A 276 7.81 -18.76 9.60
N ASP A 277 7.48 -20.04 9.49
CA ASP A 277 6.08 -20.51 9.43
C ASP A 277 5.28 -20.12 10.67
N ASN A 278 5.92 -20.13 11.85
CA ASN A 278 5.30 -19.70 13.10
C ASN A 278 4.94 -18.20 13.08
N GLU A 279 5.76 -17.36 12.47
CA GLU A 279 5.47 -15.92 12.33
C GLU A 279 4.30 -15.69 11.36
N ILE A 280 4.20 -16.48 10.29
CA ILE A 280 3.04 -16.44 9.38
C ILE A 280 1.74 -16.87 10.08
N GLU A 281 1.76 -17.91 10.92
CA GLU A 281 0.57 -18.31 11.68
C GLU A 281 0.16 -17.24 12.71
N ARG A 282 1.14 -16.61 13.37
CA ARG A 282 0.88 -15.45 14.24
C ARG A 282 0.30 -14.27 13.49
N LEU A 283 0.81 -13.97 12.29
CA LEU A 283 0.28 -12.92 11.41
C LEU A 283 -1.18 -13.17 11.07
N LYS A 284 -1.53 -14.38 10.62
CA LYS A 284 -2.93 -14.74 10.33
C LYS A 284 -3.83 -14.49 11.53
N THR A 285 -3.39 -14.93 12.72
CA THR A 285 -4.15 -14.73 13.97
C THR A 285 -4.39 -13.25 14.26
N ARG A 286 -3.39 -12.39 14.03
CA ARG A 286 -3.51 -10.93 14.20
C ARG A 286 -4.44 -10.32 13.17
N LEU A 287 -4.39 -10.77 11.92
CA LEU A 287 -5.25 -10.27 10.83
C LEU A 287 -6.73 -10.59 11.05
N PHE A 288 -7.07 -11.74 11.66
CA PHE A 288 -8.45 -12.08 12.02
C PHE A 288 -9.07 -11.19 13.13
N GLN A 289 -8.28 -10.32 13.76
CA GLN A 289 -8.75 -9.36 14.77
C GLN A 289 -9.13 -7.99 14.17
N TYR A 290 -8.92 -7.80 12.86
CA TYR A 290 -9.25 -6.57 12.14
C TYR A 290 -10.64 -6.63 11.52
#